data_AF-A0A0D2JHI0-F1
#
_entry.id   AF-A0A0D2JHI0-F1
#
_cell.length_a   1.000
_cell.length_b   1.000
_cell.length_c   1.000
_cell.angle_alpha   90.00
_cell.angle_beta   90.00
_cell.angle_gamma   90.00
#
_symmetry.space_group_name_H-M   'P 1'
#
loop_
_entity.id
_entity.type
_entity.pdbx_description
1 polymer ?
#
loop_
_entity_poly.entity_id
_entity_poly.type
_entity_poly.pdbx_seq_one_letter_code
_entity_poly.pdbx_strand_id
1 'polypeptide(L)'
;MSSHALANSPAFLAACIAAVAALFGSIAMGPVRVGASLALFTFTSVVLCQYRGCCGATTASTAYFLTRMASVVAGCVWAALVSNLLLPSYTSDWAIDQLATCLERSAVLISDLYNHQFRAMRAAAARSGLICDADTAAAASAAAAAAAAFGPAPAPAGKDAVGAAGAAAEAQQSLEATELALAARLRPEVVAPLLAVQAALEKESVSWRRGPLATPKVARDVLAGLRVLAHAIVAQRITLSPAPTMAPSSLTGHGYFFMGPLHDTWVAVVASVQALAAAAAAQLRRPTDAGGAALAAEIERLEQLRMQLRGAFLAVRRARHSSVRQLSRRFASFGRSFGDLPAVAAAAESAAAAAAAAGGGAEGAAAAARAAEGVDGGLRLEVSDLPGVQDSVQYFAWQFAASRCLNEITAVARLVLWASEKRRRRAAAAAARGGRLARWAGGARELAGRVLASL
;
A
#
# COMPACT_ATOMS: atom_id res chain seq x y z
N MET A 1 -12.99 55.75 27.15
CA MET A 1 -11.59 56.02 26.76
C MET A 1 -11.57 56.26 25.27
N SER A 2 -11.14 57.45 24.83
CA SER A 2 -11.08 57.79 23.40
C SER A 2 -10.06 56.91 22.68
N SER A 3 -10.37 56.50 21.44
CA SER A 3 -9.48 55.73 20.55
C SER A 3 -8.09 56.36 20.39
N HIS A 4 -7.99 57.68 20.54
CA HIS A 4 -6.73 58.43 20.58
C HIS A 4 -5.84 58.11 21.80
N ALA A 5 -6.43 57.81 22.97
CA ALA A 5 -5.65 57.47 24.17
C ALA A 5 -5.01 56.07 24.07
N LEU A 6 -5.68 55.13 23.41
CA LEU A 6 -5.14 53.79 23.14
C LEU A 6 -4.02 53.82 22.09
N ALA A 7 -4.18 54.61 21.02
CA ALA A 7 -3.18 54.78 19.96
C ALA A 7 -1.86 55.40 20.48
N ASN A 8 -1.95 56.27 21.48
CA ASN A 8 -0.79 56.89 22.12
C ASN A 8 -0.22 56.06 23.27
N SER A 9 -0.85 54.93 23.62
CA SER A 9 -0.36 54.12 24.73
C SER A 9 0.86 53.29 24.29
N PRO A 10 2.03 53.51 24.92
CA PRO A 10 3.29 52.92 24.48
C PRO A 10 3.32 51.39 24.61
N ALA A 11 2.64 50.86 25.63
CA ALA A 11 2.53 49.44 25.90
C ALA A 11 1.72 48.71 24.80
N PHE A 12 0.65 49.34 24.31
CA PHE A 12 -0.16 48.77 23.23
C PHE A 12 0.62 48.71 21.92
N LEU A 13 1.34 49.78 21.58
CA LEU A 13 2.16 49.83 20.37
C LEU A 13 3.31 48.81 20.42
N ALA A 14 3.95 48.64 21.59
CA ALA A 14 4.95 47.59 21.81
C ALA A 14 4.35 46.18 21.67
N ALA A 15 3.15 45.95 22.21
CA ALA A 15 2.43 44.68 22.06
C ALA A 15 2.08 44.39 20.58
N CYS A 16 1.61 45.40 19.83
CA CYS A 16 1.33 45.26 18.40
C CYS A 16 2.60 44.97 17.59
N ILE A 17 3.72 45.66 17.85
CA ILE A 17 4.99 45.39 17.19
C ILE A 17 5.49 43.99 17.52
N ALA A 18 5.40 43.58 18.80
CA ALA A 18 5.77 42.23 19.21
C ALA A 18 4.89 41.16 18.55
N ALA A 19 3.59 41.40 18.42
CA ALA A 19 2.67 40.51 17.73
C ALA A 19 2.98 40.41 16.23
N VAL A 20 3.21 41.54 15.54
CA VAL A 20 3.58 41.57 14.11
C VAL A 20 4.94 40.91 13.90
N ALA A 21 5.92 41.17 14.78
CA ALA A 21 7.23 40.55 14.72
C ALA A 21 7.16 39.03 14.95
N ALA A 22 6.31 38.57 15.88
CA ALA A 22 6.05 37.14 16.07
C ALA A 22 5.39 36.51 14.85
N LEU A 23 4.41 37.20 14.23
CA LEU A 23 3.71 36.74 13.03
C LEU A 23 4.67 36.63 11.84
N PHE A 24 5.43 37.69 11.54
CA PHE A 24 6.45 37.67 10.48
C PHE A 24 7.58 36.67 10.78
N GLY A 25 8.01 36.56 12.04
CA GLY A 25 9.03 35.61 12.47
C GLY A 25 8.61 34.14 12.37
N SER A 26 7.31 33.88 12.35
CA SER A 26 6.72 32.54 12.14
C SER A 26 6.55 32.18 10.66
N ILE A 27 6.36 33.18 9.78
CA ILE A 27 6.17 32.99 8.33
C ILE A 27 7.52 32.98 7.58
N ALA A 28 8.52 33.73 8.07
CA ALA A 28 9.82 33.83 7.42
C ALA A 28 10.65 32.53 7.59
N MET A 29 10.69 31.71 6.54
CA MET A 29 11.56 30.53 6.49
C MET A 29 12.94 30.86 5.90
N GLY A 30 14.00 30.28 6.47
CA GLY A 30 15.36 30.31 5.89
C GLY A 30 16.11 31.65 5.99
N PRO A 31 16.93 32.03 4.99
CA PRO A 31 17.79 33.23 5.05
C PRO A 31 17.00 34.55 5.14
N VAL A 32 15.75 34.55 4.67
CA VAL A 32 14.83 35.70 4.76
C VAL A 32 14.52 36.04 6.22
N ARG A 33 14.63 35.07 7.13
CA ARG A 33 14.38 35.27 8.56
C ARG A 33 15.33 36.29 9.18
N VAL A 34 16.62 36.20 8.83
CA VAL A 34 17.66 37.12 9.32
C VAL A 34 17.38 38.52 8.79
N GLY A 35 17.04 38.65 7.51
CA GLY A 35 16.65 39.91 6.88
C GLY A 35 15.41 40.53 7.51
N ALA A 36 14.36 39.74 7.76
CA ALA A 36 13.13 40.20 8.41
C ALA A 36 13.38 40.65 9.86
N SER A 37 14.19 39.91 10.64
CA SER A 37 14.57 40.33 11.98
C SER A 37 15.40 41.62 11.98
N LEU A 38 16.36 41.77 11.06
CA LEU A 38 17.13 43.00 10.90
C LEU A 38 16.23 44.18 10.49
N ALA A 39 15.32 43.98 9.55
CA ALA A 39 14.36 45.00 9.14
C ALA A 39 13.47 45.45 10.31
N LEU A 40 12.96 44.51 11.12
CA LEU A 40 12.20 44.82 12.33
C LEU A 40 13.04 45.60 13.35
N PHE A 41 14.30 45.21 13.59
CA PHE A 41 15.21 45.98 14.44
C PHE A 41 15.42 47.41 13.92
N THR A 42 15.62 47.58 12.61
CA THR A 42 15.81 48.89 11.97
C THR A 42 14.54 49.74 12.06
N PHE A 43 13.37 49.20 11.75
CA PHE A 43 12.09 49.91 11.86
C PHE A 43 11.81 50.35 13.30
N THR A 44 12.07 49.47 14.27
CA THR A 44 11.87 49.79 15.70
C THR A 44 12.82 50.92 16.13
N SER A 45 14.04 50.94 15.61
CA SER A 45 15.04 51.99 15.86
C SER A 45 14.64 53.33 15.22
N VAL A 46 14.09 53.34 14.01
CA VAL A 46 13.63 54.57 13.33
C VAL A 46 12.44 55.22 14.04
N VAL A 47 11.49 54.42 14.55
CA VAL A 47 10.33 54.92 15.32
C VAL A 47 10.78 55.61 16.61
N LEU A 48 11.90 55.20 17.20
CA LEU A 48 12.46 55.84 18.40
C LEU A 48 13.07 57.21 18.09
N CYS A 49 13.65 57.39 16.90
CA CYS A 49 14.17 58.68 16.45
C CYS A 49 13.08 59.74 16.21
N GLN A 50 11.82 59.31 16.02
CA GLN A 50 10.68 60.20 15.80
C GLN A 50 10.04 60.71 17.10
N TYR A 51 10.35 60.12 18.25
CA TYR A 51 9.79 60.53 19.54
C TYR A 51 10.55 61.74 20.10
N ARG A 52 10.33 62.93 19.50
CA ARG A 52 10.66 64.20 20.15
C ARG A 52 9.56 64.51 21.16
N GLY A 53 9.90 64.51 22.45
CA GLY A 53 8.97 64.95 23.48
C GLY A 53 8.51 66.37 23.18
N CYS A 54 7.25 66.54 22.77
CA CYS A 54 6.60 67.84 22.87
C CYS A 54 6.65 68.23 24.35
N CYS A 55 7.13 69.45 24.64
CA CYS A 55 7.16 70.07 25.97
C CYS A 55 8.33 69.73 26.92
N GLY A 56 9.56 69.54 26.40
CA GLY A 56 10.78 69.74 27.23
C GLY A 56 11.11 68.63 28.23
N ALA A 57 10.44 67.48 28.18
CA ALA A 57 10.86 66.28 28.91
C ALA A 57 12.12 65.69 28.23
N THR A 58 13.30 66.11 28.67
CA THR A 58 14.62 65.72 28.14
C THR A 58 15.07 64.31 28.49
N THR A 59 14.20 63.46 29.05
CA THR A 59 14.52 62.06 29.24
C THR A 59 13.83 61.23 28.17
N ALA A 60 14.51 61.12 27.02
CA ALA A 60 14.41 59.91 26.21
C ALA A 60 14.82 58.74 27.13
N SER A 61 13.84 58.20 27.84
CA SER A 61 14.05 57.24 28.91
C SER A 61 14.76 56.02 28.32
N THR A 62 16.01 55.81 28.73
CA THR A 62 16.79 54.61 28.39
C THR A 62 16.03 53.34 28.77
N ALA A 63 15.22 53.38 29.83
CA ALA A 63 14.33 52.29 30.20
C ALA A 63 13.27 51.99 29.12
N TYR A 64 12.78 53.00 28.41
CA TYR A 64 11.84 52.83 27.30
C TYR A 64 12.48 52.17 26.07
N PHE A 65 13.73 52.55 25.77
CA PHE A 65 14.52 51.90 24.73
C PHE A 65 14.78 50.43 25.06
N LEU A 66 15.23 50.15 26.28
CA LEU A 66 15.54 48.78 26.73
C LEU A 66 14.32 47.87 26.76
N THR A 67 13.16 48.36 27.19
CA THR A 67 11.92 47.57 27.19
C THR A 67 11.45 47.20 25.77
N ARG A 68 11.58 48.10 24.80
CA ARG A 68 11.28 47.81 23.38
C ARG A 68 12.28 46.86 22.73
N MET A 69 13.58 47.04 23.02
CA MET A 69 14.60 46.08 22.58
C MET A 69 14.37 44.70 23.17
N ALA A 70 14.05 44.62 24.47
CA ALA A 70 13.69 43.37 25.13
C ALA A 70 12.46 42.71 24.50
N SER A 71 11.42 43.47 24.11
CA SER A 71 10.24 42.90 23.44
C SER A 71 10.54 42.36 22.04
N VAL A 72 11.41 43.05 21.27
CA VAL A 72 11.84 42.56 19.94
C VAL A 72 12.69 41.30 20.09
N VAL A 73 13.66 41.30 21.01
CA VAL A 73 14.48 40.12 21.32
C VAL A 73 13.60 38.97 21.80
N ALA A 74 12.65 39.20 22.71
CA ALA A 74 11.71 38.18 23.17
C ALA A 74 10.85 37.63 22.02
N GLY A 75 10.36 38.49 21.12
CA GLY A 75 9.62 38.08 19.92
C GLY A 75 10.47 37.25 18.94
N CYS A 76 11.72 37.65 18.70
CA CYS A 76 12.66 36.90 17.86
C CYS A 76 13.06 35.56 18.49
N VAL A 77 13.31 35.53 19.80
CA VAL A 77 13.60 34.30 20.56
C VAL A 77 12.39 33.38 20.55
N TRP A 78 11.19 33.90 20.78
CA TRP A 78 9.95 33.13 20.70
C TRP A 78 9.75 32.55 19.30
N ALA A 79 9.85 33.36 18.25
CA ALA A 79 9.75 32.87 16.88
C ALA A 79 10.81 31.81 16.59
N ALA A 80 12.06 32.03 17.01
CA ALA A 80 13.14 31.06 16.86
C ALA A 80 12.86 29.76 17.62
N LEU A 81 12.30 29.83 18.84
CA LEU A 81 11.88 28.65 19.61
C LEU A 81 10.74 27.92 18.91
N VAL A 82 9.68 28.61 18.48
CA VAL A 82 8.55 28.03 17.75
C VAL A 82 9.03 27.34 16.47
N SER A 83 9.88 28.01 15.69
CA SER A 83 10.36 27.50 14.41
C SER A 83 11.42 26.39 14.54
N ASN A 84 12.23 26.39 15.60
CA ASN A 84 13.28 25.39 15.78
C ASN A 84 12.85 24.23 16.70
N LEU A 85 11.81 24.39 17.52
CA LEU A 85 11.36 23.37 18.47
C LEU A 85 9.96 22.84 18.15
N LEU A 86 8.99 23.71 17.87
CA LEU A 86 7.60 23.30 17.68
C LEU A 86 7.32 22.84 16.25
N LEU A 87 7.70 23.64 15.24
CA LEU A 87 7.46 23.32 13.83
C LEU A 87 8.06 21.98 13.39
N PRO A 88 9.34 21.65 13.70
CA PRO A 88 9.92 20.37 13.30
C PRO A 88 9.26 19.17 13.99
N SER A 89 8.72 19.38 15.20
CA SER A 89 7.97 18.33 15.90
C SER A 89 6.65 18.06 15.18
N TYR A 90 5.89 19.12 14.87
CA TYR A 90 4.61 19.01 14.16
C TYR A 90 4.75 18.39 12.76
N THR A 91 5.76 18.81 11.98
CA THR A 91 5.95 18.30 10.61
C THR A 91 6.40 16.84 10.62
N SER A 92 7.17 16.43 11.63
CA SER A 92 7.54 15.03 11.83
C SER A 92 6.34 14.16 12.23
N ASP A 93 5.47 14.64 13.11
CA ASP A 93 4.26 13.92 13.54
C ASP A 93 3.26 13.78 12.38
N TRP A 94 3.05 14.86 11.60
CA TRP A 94 2.25 14.82 10.38
C TRP A 94 2.80 13.80 9.38
N ALA A 95 4.12 13.82 9.11
CA ALA A 95 4.72 12.88 8.17
C ALA A 95 4.58 11.43 8.62
N ILE A 96 4.77 11.15 9.92
CA ILE A 96 4.58 9.82 10.50
C ILE A 96 3.12 9.37 10.37
N ASP A 97 2.16 10.25 10.64
CA ASP A 97 0.75 9.93 10.52
C ASP A 97 0.32 9.68 9.07
N GLN A 98 0.88 10.44 8.11
CA GLN A 98 0.69 10.17 6.68
C GLN A 98 1.27 8.82 6.26
N LEU A 99 2.49 8.48 6.69
CA LEU A 99 3.11 7.17 6.39
C LEU A 99 2.30 6.02 7.00
N ALA A 100 1.83 6.18 8.24
CA ALA A 100 0.97 5.21 8.93
C ALA A 100 -0.36 4.99 8.18
N THR A 101 -1.01 6.09 7.78
CA THR A 101 -2.26 6.05 7.02
C THR A 101 -2.05 5.41 5.65
N CYS A 102 -0.96 5.73 4.93
CA CYS A 102 -0.63 5.09 3.65
C CYS A 102 -0.44 3.58 3.80
N LEU A 103 0.19 3.12 4.89
CA LEU A 103 0.39 1.70 5.16
C LEU A 103 -0.95 0.97 5.36
N GLU A 104 -1.86 1.54 6.16
CA GLU A 104 -3.21 1.00 6.37
C GLU A 104 -4.01 0.96 5.05
N ARG A 105 -4.00 2.06 4.29
CA ARG A 105 -4.69 2.15 2.98
C ARG A 105 -4.12 1.15 1.96
N SER A 106 -2.80 0.96 1.96
CA SER A 106 -2.14 -0.02 1.08
C SER A 106 -2.61 -1.45 1.39
N ALA A 107 -2.75 -1.82 2.66
CA ALA A 107 -3.25 -3.13 3.06
C ALA A 107 -4.72 -3.36 2.67
N VAL A 108 -5.56 -2.32 2.78
CA VAL A 108 -6.94 -2.36 2.29
C VAL A 108 -6.97 -2.56 0.78
N LEU A 109 -6.17 -1.82 0.00
CA LEU A 109 -6.10 -2.00 -1.45
C LEU A 109 -5.62 -3.39 -1.87
N ILE A 110 -4.64 -3.98 -1.18
CA ILE A 110 -4.20 -5.36 -1.42
C ILE A 110 -5.36 -6.34 -1.22
N SER A 111 -6.17 -6.14 -0.18
CA SER A 111 -7.37 -6.95 0.08
C SER A 111 -8.41 -6.79 -1.01
N ASP A 112 -8.70 -5.55 -1.41
CA ASP A 112 -9.69 -5.25 -2.44
C ASP A 112 -9.27 -5.86 -3.80
N LEU A 113 -7.99 -5.76 -4.18
CA LEU A 113 -7.45 -6.36 -5.40
C LEU A 113 -7.54 -7.89 -5.38
N TYR A 114 -7.26 -8.52 -4.23
CA TYR A 114 -7.43 -9.96 -4.05
C TYR A 114 -8.88 -10.38 -4.26
N ASN A 115 -9.82 -9.72 -3.55
CA ASN A 115 -11.24 -10.03 -3.60
C ASN A 115 -11.81 -9.82 -4.99
N HIS A 116 -11.39 -8.75 -5.68
CA HIS A 116 -11.74 -8.49 -7.06
C HIS A 116 -11.29 -9.62 -7.98
N GLN A 117 -10.02 -10.01 -7.92
CA GLN A 117 -9.48 -11.10 -8.76
C GLN A 117 -10.18 -12.44 -8.50
N PHE A 118 -10.44 -12.76 -7.24
CA PHE A 118 -11.16 -13.98 -6.88
C PHE A 118 -12.58 -13.99 -7.46
N ARG A 119 -13.32 -12.88 -7.34
CA ARG A 119 -14.67 -12.74 -7.91
C ARG A 119 -14.64 -12.81 -9.45
N ALA A 120 -13.67 -12.17 -10.09
CA ALA A 120 -13.50 -12.20 -11.54
C ALA A 120 -13.24 -13.63 -12.06
N MET A 121 -12.28 -14.34 -11.45
CA MET A 121 -11.95 -15.73 -11.80
C MET A 121 -13.13 -16.68 -11.53
N ARG A 122 -13.85 -16.47 -10.43
CA ARG A 122 -15.05 -17.26 -10.11
C ARG A 122 -16.18 -17.03 -11.10
N ALA A 123 -16.46 -15.77 -11.45
CA ALA A 123 -17.48 -15.43 -12.44
C ALA A 123 -17.15 -16.02 -13.81
N ALA A 124 -15.87 -15.95 -14.21
CA ALA A 124 -15.39 -16.60 -15.42
C ALA A 124 -15.58 -18.13 -15.38
N ALA A 125 -15.23 -18.78 -14.26
CA ALA A 125 -15.43 -20.22 -14.10
C ALA A 125 -16.91 -20.63 -14.17
N ALA A 126 -17.82 -19.83 -13.61
CA ALA A 126 -19.26 -20.05 -13.71
C ALA A 126 -19.75 -19.98 -15.16
N ARG A 127 -19.34 -18.94 -15.91
CA ARG A 127 -19.71 -18.78 -17.33
C ARG A 127 -19.23 -19.92 -18.20
N SER A 128 -18.06 -20.46 -17.89
CA SER A 128 -17.47 -21.59 -18.61
C SER A 128 -18.00 -22.95 -18.16
N GLY A 129 -18.97 -23.00 -17.23
CA GLY A 129 -19.52 -24.26 -16.70
C GLY A 129 -18.49 -25.10 -15.93
N LEU A 130 -17.40 -24.49 -15.47
CA LEU A 130 -16.31 -25.16 -14.75
C LEU A 130 -16.65 -25.41 -13.27
N ILE A 131 -17.62 -24.68 -12.74
CA ILE A 131 -18.17 -24.85 -11.41
C ILE A 131 -19.67 -25.11 -11.48
N CYS A 132 -20.13 -26.09 -10.70
CA CYS A 132 -21.53 -26.48 -10.64
C CYS A 132 -22.33 -25.47 -9.82
N ASP A 133 -23.61 -25.29 -10.15
CA ASP A 133 -24.46 -24.28 -9.49
C ASP A 133 -24.66 -24.47 -7.98
N ALA A 134 -24.39 -25.67 -7.45
CA ALA A 134 -24.42 -25.89 -6.00
C ALA A 134 -23.41 -25.01 -5.25
N ASP A 135 -22.22 -24.80 -5.82
CA ASP A 135 -21.19 -23.94 -5.23
C ASP A 135 -21.54 -22.46 -5.41
N THR A 136 -22.22 -22.09 -6.51
CA THR A 136 -22.67 -20.71 -6.77
C THR A 136 -23.84 -20.34 -5.88
N ALA A 137 -24.81 -21.24 -5.65
CA ALA A 137 -25.93 -21.04 -4.74
C ALA A 137 -25.47 -20.85 -3.29
N ALA A 138 -24.51 -21.65 -2.82
CA ALA A 138 -23.95 -21.50 -1.48
C ALA A 138 -23.28 -20.12 -1.29
N ALA A 139 -22.49 -19.66 -2.27
CA ALA A 139 -21.86 -18.35 -2.18
C ALA A 139 -22.80 -17.17 -2.41
N ALA A 140 -23.82 -17.32 -3.27
CA ALA A 140 -24.87 -16.32 -3.44
C ALA A 140 -25.65 -16.15 -2.12
N SER A 141 -25.90 -17.22 -1.38
CA SER A 141 -26.52 -17.15 -0.05
C SER A 141 -25.64 -16.41 0.97
N ALA A 142 -24.32 -16.63 0.94
CA ALA A 142 -23.37 -15.94 1.81
C ALA A 142 -23.22 -14.45 1.47
N ALA A 143 -23.19 -14.11 0.18
CA ALA A 143 -23.16 -12.73 -0.29
C ALA A 143 -24.49 -11.99 0.01
N ALA A 144 -25.62 -12.68 -0.16
CA ALA A 144 -26.94 -12.17 0.23
C ALA A 144 -27.04 -11.97 1.75
N ALA A 145 -26.46 -12.84 2.57
CA ALA A 145 -26.39 -12.65 4.02
C ALA A 145 -25.53 -11.43 4.40
N ALA A 146 -24.41 -11.21 3.72
CA ALA A 146 -23.57 -10.03 3.92
C ALA A 146 -24.25 -8.72 3.44
N ALA A 147 -25.06 -8.79 2.38
CA ALA A 147 -25.83 -7.65 1.86
C ALA A 147 -27.12 -7.38 2.66
N ALA A 148 -27.76 -8.41 3.20
CA ALA A 148 -28.96 -8.31 4.04
C ALA A 148 -28.69 -7.63 5.38
N ALA A 149 -27.42 -7.58 5.81
CA ALA A 149 -26.99 -6.70 6.90
C ALA A 149 -27.18 -5.19 6.57
N PHE A 150 -27.45 -4.84 5.31
CA PHE A 150 -27.57 -3.46 4.83
C PHE A 150 -28.84 -3.15 4.00
N GLY A 151 -29.83 -4.06 3.86
CA GLY A 151 -31.08 -3.72 3.15
C GLY A 151 -32.08 -4.86 2.89
N PRO A 152 -33.31 -4.54 2.43
CA PRO A 152 -34.40 -5.51 2.23
C PRO A 152 -34.17 -6.42 1.01
N ALA A 153 -34.48 -7.70 1.19
CA ALA A 153 -34.19 -8.79 0.25
C ALA A 153 -35.13 -8.82 -0.98
N PRO A 154 -34.60 -9.05 -2.21
CA PRO A 154 -35.41 -9.19 -3.42
C PRO A 154 -36.04 -10.59 -3.56
N ALA A 155 -37.22 -10.66 -4.17
CA ALA A 155 -38.02 -11.87 -4.39
C ALA A 155 -37.44 -12.80 -5.48
N PRO A 156 -37.63 -14.13 -5.39
CA PRO A 156 -37.03 -15.10 -6.30
C PRO A 156 -37.76 -15.15 -7.66
N ALA A 157 -37.05 -14.86 -8.76
CA ALA A 157 -37.54 -15.01 -10.13
C ALA A 157 -37.12 -16.36 -10.72
N GLY A 158 -38.07 -17.07 -11.34
CA GLY A 158 -37.87 -18.39 -11.94
C GLY A 158 -37.76 -18.37 -13.46
N LYS A 159 -36.88 -19.24 -13.98
CA LYS A 159 -36.76 -19.76 -15.37
C LYS A 159 -36.48 -18.75 -16.50
N ASP A 160 -35.26 -18.25 -16.60
CA ASP A 160 -34.74 -17.63 -17.83
C ASP A 160 -33.28 -18.03 -18.12
N ALA A 161 -33.08 -19.03 -18.99
CA ALA A 161 -31.74 -19.33 -19.54
C ALA A 161 -31.23 -18.18 -20.44
N VAL A 162 -32.13 -17.36 -20.99
CA VAL A 162 -31.81 -16.14 -21.73
C VAL A 162 -31.25 -15.04 -20.80
N GLY A 163 -31.55 -15.09 -19.50
CA GLY A 163 -31.03 -14.16 -18.50
C GLY A 163 -29.56 -14.39 -18.14
N ALA A 164 -29.01 -15.60 -18.36
CA ALA A 164 -27.64 -15.92 -17.95
C ALA A 164 -26.57 -15.14 -18.73
N ALA A 165 -26.78 -14.92 -20.03
CA ALA A 165 -25.88 -14.12 -20.86
C ALA A 165 -25.90 -12.63 -20.48
N GLY A 166 -27.08 -12.08 -20.19
CA GLY A 166 -27.23 -10.71 -19.71
C GLY A 166 -26.57 -10.50 -18.35
N ALA A 167 -26.83 -11.39 -17.39
CA ALA A 167 -26.20 -11.35 -16.06
C ALA A 167 -24.68 -11.48 -16.12
N ALA A 168 -24.16 -12.29 -17.05
CA ALA A 168 -22.72 -12.44 -17.29
C ALA A 168 -22.06 -11.15 -17.81
N ALA A 169 -22.72 -10.45 -18.75
CA ALA A 169 -22.24 -9.18 -19.30
C ALA A 169 -22.29 -8.06 -18.25
N GLU A 170 -23.37 -7.98 -17.47
CA GLU A 170 -23.51 -7.03 -16.37
C GLU A 170 -22.46 -7.26 -15.28
N ALA A 171 -22.22 -8.53 -14.91
CA ALA A 171 -21.16 -8.88 -13.96
C ALA A 171 -19.77 -8.49 -14.48
N GLN A 172 -19.50 -8.68 -15.78
CA GLN A 172 -18.24 -8.27 -16.40
C GLN A 172 -18.07 -6.74 -16.37
N GLN A 173 -19.10 -5.98 -16.74
CA GLN A 173 -19.08 -4.53 -16.69
C GLN A 173 -18.91 -4.00 -15.25
N SER A 174 -19.54 -4.65 -14.26
CA SER A 174 -19.35 -4.34 -12.84
C SER A 174 -17.91 -4.59 -12.37
N LEU A 175 -17.28 -5.66 -12.86
CA LEU A 175 -15.87 -5.95 -12.57
C LEU A 175 -14.95 -4.88 -13.20
N GLU A 176 -15.14 -4.52 -14.46
CA GLU A 176 -14.35 -3.49 -15.14
C GLU A 176 -14.50 -2.12 -14.45
N ALA A 177 -15.73 -1.76 -14.05
CA ALA A 177 -15.98 -0.56 -13.27
C ALA A 177 -15.28 -0.60 -11.91
N THR A 178 -15.25 -1.77 -11.26
CA THR A 178 -14.53 -1.97 -9.99
C THR A 178 -13.02 -1.83 -10.17
N GLU A 179 -12.45 -2.38 -11.26
CA GLU A 179 -11.02 -2.25 -11.56
C GLU A 179 -10.64 -0.78 -11.79
N LEU A 180 -11.45 -0.05 -12.56
CA LEU A 180 -11.26 1.39 -12.80
C LEU A 180 -11.37 2.19 -11.49
N ALA A 181 -12.31 1.84 -10.62
CA ALA A 181 -12.46 2.48 -9.31
C ALA A 181 -11.23 2.21 -8.41
N LEU A 182 -10.72 0.98 -8.38
CA LEU A 182 -9.50 0.63 -7.62
C LEU A 182 -8.27 1.35 -8.18
N ALA A 183 -8.16 1.47 -9.50
CA ALA A 183 -7.13 2.26 -10.17
C ALA A 183 -7.16 3.73 -9.74
N ALA A 184 -8.35 4.32 -9.73
CA ALA A 184 -8.58 5.71 -9.36
C ALA A 184 -8.26 5.98 -7.88
N ARG A 185 -8.39 4.98 -7.00
CA ARG A 185 -8.08 5.08 -5.56
C ARG A 185 -6.60 5.04 -5.22
N LEU A 186 -5.79 4.27 -5.95
CA LEU A 186 -4.37 4.07 -5.63
C LEU A 186 -3.57 5.38 -5.60
N ARG A 187 -3.80 6.26 -6.57
CA ARG A 187 -3.08 7.53 -6.70
C ARG A 187 -3.38 8.50 -5.53
N PRO A 188 -4.64 8.85 -5.22
CA PRO A 188 -4.95 9.75 -4.11
C PRO A 188 -4.74 9.13 -2.72
N GLU A 189 -4.98 7.83 -2.52
CA GLU A 189 -4.89 7.22 -1.19
C GLU A 189 -3.46 6.84 -0.77
N VAL A 190 -2.58 6.50 -1.73
CA VAL A 190 -1.23 6.00 -1.43
C VAL A 190 -0.16 6.85 -2.08
N VAL A 191 -0.19 7.07 -3.40
CA VAL A 191 0.93 7.72 -4.09
C VAL A 191 1.06 9.20 -3.74
N ALA A 192 -0.03 9.96 -3.78
CA ALA A 192 -0.01 11.41 -3.54
C ALA A 192 0.46 11.77 -2.12
N PRO A 193 0.00 11.11 -1.04
CA PRO A 193 0.53 11.40 0.29
C PRO A 193 2.00 11.01 0.45
N LEU A 194 2.47 9.92 -0.18
CA LEU A 194 3.90 9.58 -0.17
C LEU A 194 4.77 10.63 -0.88
N LEU A 195 4.28 11.22 -1.97
CA LEU A 195 4.95 12.35 -2.65
C LEU A 195 4.91 13.62 -1.79
N ALA A 196 3.82 13.86 -1.06
CA ALA A 196 3.73 14.98 -0.13
C ALA A 196 4.73 14.84 1.04
N VAL A 197 4.86 13.65 1.62
CA VAL A 197 5.87 13.35 2.65
C VAL A 197 7.28 13.47 2.08
N GLN A 198 7.52 13.03 0.84
CA GLN A 198 8.80 13.23 0.16
C GLN A 198 9.16 14.71 0.05
N ALA A 199 8.25 15.53 -0.48
CA ALA A 199 8.48 16.95 -0.64
C ALA A 199 8.72 17.64 0.70
N ALA A 200 8.00 17.24 1.76
CA ALA A 200 8.22 17.72 3.11
C ALA A 200 9.62 17.35 3.65
N LEU A 201 10.05 16.10 3.46
CA LEU A 201 11.38 15.63 3.88
C LEU A 201 12.54 16.29 3.12
N GLU A 202 12.34 16.61 1.84
CA GLU A 202 13.31 17.34 1.02
C GLU A 202 13.42 18.81 1.46
N LYS A 203 12.27 19.46 1.69
CA LYS A 203 12.19 20.86 2.16
C LYS A 203 12.81 21.04 3.56
N GLU A 204 12.69 20.06 4.43
CA GLU A 204 13.09 20.16 5.84
C GLU A 204 14.39 19.40 6.19
N SER A 205 15.22 19.11 5.20
CA SER A 205 16.45 18.32 5.37
C SER A 205 17.42 18.82 6.45
N VAL A 206 17.32 20.08 6.90
CA VAL A 206 18.25 20.74 7.84
C VAL A 206 17.70 20.86 9.28
N SER A 207 16.37 20.82 9.50
CA SER A 207 15.75 21.19 10.79
C SER A 207 15.24 20.03 11.65
N TRP A 208 15.33 18.77 11.18
CA TRP A 208 14.94 17.57 11.95
C TRP A 208 16.01 17.26 13.02
N ARG A 209 16.22 18.19 13.96
CA ARG A 209 17.28 18.11 14.97
C ARG A 209 16.79 17.76 16.37
N ARG A 210 15.49 17.73 16.65
CA ARG A 210 14.99 17.37 17.99
C ARG A 210 13.69 16.60 17.93
N GLY A 211 13.75 15.38 18.45
CA GLY A 211 12.59 14.51 18.63
C GLY A 211 13.05 13.05 18.64
N PRO A 212 12.65 12.24 19.62
CA PRO A 212 13.03 10.83 19.68
C PRO A 212 12.36 9.96 18.58
N LEU A 213 11.47 10.54 17.76
CA LEU A 213 10.88 9.96 16.53
C LEU A 213 11.33 10.62 15.24
N ALA A 214 11.73 11.89 15.29
CA ALA A 214 12.20 12.66 14.14
C ALA A 214 13.65 12.31 13.77
N THR A 215 13.99 11.01 13.68
CA THR A 215 15.21 10.62 12.97
C THR A 215 14.86 10.58 11.48
N PRO A 216 15.40 11.50 10.65
CA PRO A 216 15.10 11.55 9.22
C PRO A 216 15.29 10.19 8.55
N LYS A 217 16.23 9.39 9.07
CA LYS A 217 16.52 8.07 8.56
C LYS A 217 15.33 7.10 8.64
N VAL A 218 14.63 7.00 9.78
CA VAL A 218 13.51 6.04 9.90
C VAL A 218 12.37 6.43 8.97
N ALA A 219 11.99 7.71 8.95
CA ALA A 219 10.97 8.21 8.04
C ALA A 219 11.36 7.99 6.56
N ARG A 220 12.63 8.22 6.19
CA ARG A 220 13.15 7.96 4.84
C ARG A 220 13.13 6.47 4.49
N ASP A 221 13.53 5.60 5.41
CA ASP A 221 13.57 4.16 5.19
C ASP A 221 12.14 3.59 5.06
N VAL A 222 11.20 4.04 5.89
CA VAL A 222 9.75 3.70 5.78
C VAL A 222 9.17 4.22 4.47
N LEU A 223 9.44 5.48 4.10
CA LEU A 223 9.01 6.06 2.84
C LEU A 223 9.55 5.28 1.63
N ALA A 224 10.82 4.89 1.66
CA ALA A 224 11.41 4.07 0.61
C ALA A 224 10.70 2.71 0.50
N GLY A 225 10.46 2.03 1.62
CA GLY A 225 9.71 0.77 1.65
C GLY A 225 8.27 0.92 1.13
N LEU A 226 7.56 1.99 1.52
CA LEU A 226 6.20 2.26 1.04
C LEU A 226 6.14 2.59 -0.45
N ARG A 227 7.18 3.21 -1.03
CA ARG A 227 7.28 3.39 -2.49
C ARG A 227 7.43 2.05 -3.20
N VAL A 228 8.30 1.18 -2.72
CA VAL A 228 8.47 -0.17 -3.30
C VAL A 228 7.17 -0.96 -3.19
N LEU A 229 6.47 -0.87 -2.05
CA LEU A 229 5.13 -1.44 -1.88
C LEU A 229 4.12 -0.88 -2.88
N ALA A 230 4.08 0.45 -3.09
CA ALA A 230 3.21 1.07 -4.07
C ALA A 230 3.50 0.56 -5.50
N HIS A 231 4.76 0.40 -5.89
CA HIS A 231 5.14 -0.20 -7.17
C HIS A 231 4.69 -1.67 -7.26
N ALA A 232 4.78 -2.45 -6.18
CA ALA A 232 4.28 -3.82 -6.14
C ALA A 232 2.75 -3.88 -6.31
N ILE A 233 2.00 -2.96 -5.70
CA ILE A 233 0.55 -2.85 -5.86
C ILE A 233 0.19 -2.47 -7.31
N VAL A 234 0.93 -1.55 -7.93
CA VAL A 234 0.77 -1.23 -9.36
C VAL A 234 1.01 -2.47 -10.22
N ALA A 235 2.09 -3.22 -9.96
CA ALA A 235 2.38 -4.45 -10.68
C ALA A 235 1.27 -5.50 -10.52
N GLN A 236 0.75 -5.67 -9.29
CA GLN A 236 -0.38 -6.55 -9.02
C GLN A 236 -1.62 -6.11 -9.79
N ARG A 237 -1.91 -4.81 -9.85
CA ARG A 237 -3.02 -4.29 -10.66
C ARG A 237 -2.81 -4.56 -12.15
N ILE A 238 -1.62 -4.36 -12.70
CA ILE A 238 -1.34 -4.61 -14.13
C ILE A 238 -1.65 -6.07 -14.50
N THR A 239 -1.48 -7.02 -13.56
CA THR A 239 -1.86 -8.43 -13.81
C THR A 239 -3.37 -8.69 -13.81
N LEU A 240 -4.18 -7.73 -13.33
CA LEU A 240 -5.64 -7.76 -13.40
C LEU A 240 -6.15 -7.22 -14.73
N SER A 241 -5.48 -6.20 -15.28
CA SER A 241 -5.91 -5.57 -16.52
C SER A 241 -5.88 -6.58 -17.66
N PRO A 242 -6.97 -6.69 -18.45
CA PRO A 242 -6.99 -7.56 -19.62
C PRO A 242 -5.86 -7.17 -20.57
N ALA A 243 -5.13 -8.16 -21.09
CA ALA A 243 -4.02 -7.91 -22.01
C ALA A 243 -4.50 -7.02 -23.16
N PRO A 244 -3.74 -5.97 -23.54
CA PRO A 244 -4.21 -5.00 -24.52
C PRO A 244 -4.47 -5.68 -25.88
N THR A 245 -5.76 -5.76 -26.22
CA THR A 245 -6.40 -5.74 -27.55
C THR A 245 -5.97 -6.69 -28.66
N MET A 246 -4.89 -7.47 -28.55
CA MET A 246 -4.48 -8.36 -29.65
C MET A 246 -5.31 -9.65 -29.72
N ALA A 247 -6.04 -9.99 -28.67
CA ALA A 247 -7.17 -10.92 -28.74
C ALA A 247 -8.11 -10.68 -27.54
N PRO A 248 -9.44 -10.61 -27.73
CA PRO A 248 -10.43 -10.59 -26.65
C PRO A 248 -10.45 -11.97 -25.98
N SER A 249 -9.37 -12.29 -25.28
CA SER A 249 -9.24 -13.48 -24.45
C SER A 249 -9.98 -13.19 -23.16
N SER A 250 -11.31 -13.34 -23.20
CA SER A 250 -12.11 -13.40 -22.00
C SER A 250 -11.51 -14.45 -21.06
N LEU A 251 -11.43 -14.13 -19.76
CA LEU A 251 -11.01 -15.09 -18.73
C LEU A 251 -11.78 -16.40 -18.91
N THR A 252 -11.06 -17.51 -19.07
CA THR A 252 -11.67 -18.83 -19.29
C THR A 252 -12.13 -19.49 -17.99
N GLY A 253 -11.82 -18.89 -16.84
CA GLY A 253 -12.17 -19.39 -15.52
C GLY A 253 -11.24 -20.50 -15.00
N HIS A 254 -10.28 -20.98 -15.80
CA HIS A 254 -9.38 -22.06 -15.40
C HIS A 254 -8.47 -21.66 -14.23
N GLY A 255 -8.16 -20.36 -14.08
CA GLY A 255 -7.41 -19.86 -12.93
C GLY A 255 -8.12 -20.11 -11.58
N TYR A 256 -9.46 -20.20 -11.59
CA TYR A 256 -10.25 -20.50 -10.41
C TYR A 256 -9.94 -21.87 -9.82
N PHE A 257 -9.51 -22.83 -10.63
CA PHE A 257 -9.11 -24.16 -10.15
C PHE A 257 -7.90 -24.15 -9.22
N PHE A 258 -7.10 -23.10 -9.26
CA PHE A 258 -6.03 -22.84 -8.30
C PHE A 258 -6.50 -21.91 -7.17
N MET A 259 -7.28 -20.87 -7.48
CA MET A 259 -7.72 -19.89 -6.47
C MET A 259 -8.76 -20.42 -5.49
N GLY A 260 -9.78 -21.15 -5.99
CA GLY A 260 -10.92 -21.65 -5.22
C GLY A 260 -10.50 -22.41 -3.95
N PRO A 261 -9.71 -23.50 -4.07
CA PRO A 261 -9.26 -24.28 -2.92
C PRO A 261 -8.33 -23.52 -1.97
N LEU A 262 -7.75 -22.40 -2.40
CA LEU A 262 -6.84 -21.57 -1.61
C LEU A 262 -7.54 -20.35 -0.99
N HIS A 263 -8.84 -20.16 -1.25
CA HIS A 263 -9.55 -18.94 -0.90
C HIS A 263 -9.50 -18.65 0.59
N ASP A 264 -9.89 -19.60 1.43
CA ASP A 264 -9.95 -19.41 2.88
C ASP A 264 -8.57 -19.08 3.47
N THR A 265 -7.52 -19.74 2.98
CA THR A 265 -6.15 -19.46 3.42
C THR A 265 -5.68 -18.06 2.98
N TRP A 266 -6.04 -17.66 1.76
CA TRP A 266 -5.74 -16.31 1.28
C TRP A 266 -6.51 -15.24 2.04
N VAL A 267 -7.79 -15.46 2.37
CA VAL A 267 -8.59 -14.52 3.19
C VAL A 267 -7.93 -14.35 4.55
N ALA A 268 -7.47 -15.44 5.18
CA ALA A 268 -6.73 -15.37 6.45
C ALA A 268 -5.41 -14.57 6.31
N VAL A 269 -4.65 -14.78 5.23
CA VAL A 269 -3.42 -14.02 4.93
C VAL A 269 -3.72 -12.54 4.77
N VAL A 270 -4.73 -12.18 3.97
CA VAL A 270 -5.10 -10.79 3.70
C VAL A 270 -5.62 -10.09 4.96
N ALA A 271 -6.40 -10.78 5.79
CA ALA A 271 -6.82 -10.25 7.09
C ALA A 271 -5.62 -9.98 8.02
N SER A 272 -4.64 -10.89 8.04
CA SER A 272 -3.39 -10.69 8.80
C SER A 272 -2.54 -9.55 8.24
N VAL A 273 -2.54 -9.33 6.92
CA VAL A 273 -1.88 -8.15 6.29
C VAL A 273 -2.49 -6.85 6.79
N GLN A 274 -3.82 -6.77 6.90
CA GLN A 274 -4.52 -5.61 7.44
C GLN A 274 -4.21 -5.40 8.93
N ALA A 275 -4.22 -6.47 9.74
CA ALA A 275 -3.85 -6.41 11.14
C ALA A 275 -2.37 -5.98 11.33
N LEU A 276 -1.46 -6.51 10.50
CA LEU A 276 -0.04 -6.14 10.49
C LEU A 276 0.16 -4.65 10.18
N ALA A 277 -0.54 -4.16 9.15
CA ALA A 277 -0.48 -2.76 8.77
C ALA A 277 -1.01 -1.85 9.88
N ALA A 278 -2.12 -2.21 10.53
CA ALA A 278 -2.67 -1.46 11.66
C ALA A 278 -1.72 -1.47 12.87
N ALA A 279 -1.11 -2.60 13.21
CA ALA A 279 -0.13 -2.70 14.29
C ALA A 279 1.12 -1.87 14.00
N ALA A 280 1.63 -1.91 12.76
CA ALA A 280 2.77 -1.12 12.33
C ALA A 280 2.46 0.39 12.33
N ALA A 281 1.27 0.78 11.86
CA ALA A 281 0.79 2.16 11.88
C ALA A 281 0.63 2.68 13.32
N ALA A 282 0.04 1.89 14.22
CA ALA A 282 -0.06 2.22 15.64
C ALA A 282 1.33 2.41 16.28
N GLN A 283 2.28 1.52 15.97
CA GLN A 283 3.65 1.60 16.48
C GLN A 283 4.44 2.79 15.90
N LEU A 284 4.18 3.14 14.64
CA LEU A 284 4.72 4.35 14.01
C LEU A 284 4.23 5.61 14.73
N ARG A 285 2.91 5.74 14.92
CA ARG A 285 2.28 6.91 15.58
C ARG A 285 2.72 7.02 17.04
N ARG A 286 2.68 5.91 17.78
CA ARG A 286 2.99 5.87 19.21
C ARG A 286 3.75 4.60 19.57
N PRO A 287 5.10 4.63 19.52
CA PRO A 287 5.87 3.44 19.85
C PRO A 287 5.76 3.13 21.33
N THR A 288 5.26 1.94 21.61
CA THR A 288 5.14 1.40 22.96
C THR A 288 5.77 0.00 23.02
N ASP A 289 5.99 -0.50 24.24
CA ASP A 289 6.55 -1.85 24.40
C ASP A 289 5.54 -2.93 24.05
N ALA A 290 4.29 -2.75 24.49
CA ALA A 290 3.16 -3.58 24.11
C ALA A 290 2.91 -3.54 22.59
N GLY A 291 2.94 -2.36 21.97
CA GLY A 291 2.76 -2.23 20.51
C GLY A 291 3.88 -2.89 19.71
N GLY A 292 5.13 -2.82 20.19
CA GLY A 292 6.25 -3.55 19.57
C GLY A 292 6.09 -5.07 19.68
N ALA A 293 5.64 -5.59 20.83
CA ALA A 293 5.36 -7.02 21.00
C ALA A 293 4.18 -7.49 20.14
N ALA A 294 3.11 -6.69 20.06
CA ALA A 294 1.96 -6.98 19.19
C ALA A 294 2.35 -7.00 17.71
N LEU A 295 3.16 -6.03 17.26
CA LEU A 295 3.70 -5.99 15.90
C LEU A 295 4.57 -7.22 15.58
N ALA A 296 5.43 -7.63 16.52
CA ALA A 296 6.24 -8.84 16.35
C ALA A 296 5.38 -10.12 16.24
N ALA A 297 4.35 -10.24 17.09
CA ALA A 297 3.42 -11.36 17.04
C ALA A 297 2.66 -11.42 15.70
N GLU A 298 2.25 -10.28 15.15
CA GLU A 298 1.54 -10.24 13.86
C GLU A 298 2.47 -10.56 12.68
N ILE A 299 3.75 -10.18 12.74
CA ILE A 299 4.77 -10.60 11.76
C ILE A 299 4.90 -12.13 11.77
N GLU A 300 5.03 -12.73 12.96
CA GLU A 300 5.14 -14.19 13.11
C GLU A 300 3.88 -14.90 12.60
N ARG A 301 2.69 -14.39 12.96
CA ARG A 301 1.41 -14.91 12.47
C ARG A 301 1.33 -14.89 10.95
N LEU A 302 1.70 -13.78 10.30
CA LEU A 302 1.70 -13.69 8.85
C LEU A 302 2.68 -14.68 8.22
N GLU A 303 3.86 -14.89 8.80
CA GLU A 303 4.83 -15.88 8.34
C GLU A 303 4.30 -17.31 8.43
N GLN A 304 3.64 -17.66 9.54
CA GLN A 304 2.97 -18.95 9.70
C GLN A 304 1.88 -19.15 8.65
N LEU A 305 1.02 -18.15 8.43
CA LEU A 305 -0.03 -18.19 7.40
C LEU A 305 0.55 -18.31 5.98
N ARG A 306 1.70 -17.67 5.71
CA ARG A 306 2.39 -17.81 4.41
C ARG A 306 2.95 -19.21 4.21
N MET A 307 3.47 -19.85 5.26
CA MET A 307 3.91 -21.26 5.19
C MET A 307 2.72 -22.19 4.95
N GLN A 308 1.59 -21.97 5.62
CA GLN A 308 0.35 -22.71 5.39
C GLN A 308 -0.15 -22.54 3.96
N LEU A 309 -0.19 -21.30 3.45
CA LEU A 309 -0.57 -20.99 2.07
C LEU A 309 0.34 -21.70 1.06
N ARG A 310 1.65 -21.71 1.29
CA ARG A 310 2.61 -22.45 0.45
C ARG A 310 2.33 -23.95 0.48
N GLY A 311 2.04 -24.53 1.65
CA GLY A 311 1.67 -25.93 1.81
C GLY A 311 0.41 -26.29 1.02
N ALA A 312 -0.65 -25.49 1.19
CA ALA A 312 -1.92 -25.65 0.47
C ALA A 312 -1.72 -25.51 -1.04
N PHE A 313 -0.96 -24.52 -1.49
CA PHE A 313 -0.64 -24.33 -2.91
C PHE A 313 0.09 -25.54 -3.52
N LEU A 314 1.09 -26.09 -2.81
CA LEU A 314 1.81 -27.28 -3.27
C LEU A 314 0.88 -28.51 -3.33
N ALA A 315 -0.07 -28.63 -2.39
CA ALA A 315 -1.07 -29.70 -2.41
C ALA A 315 -1.99 -29.59 -3.63
N VAL A 316 -2.54 -28.40 -3.90
CA VAL A 316 -3.37 -28.13 -5.09
C VAL A 316 -2.59 -28.43 -6.37
N ARG A 317 -1.34 -27.97 -6.46
CA ARG A 317 -0.48 -28.24 -7.62
C ARG A 317 -0.24 -29.73 -7.83
N ARG A 318 0.06 -30.50 -6.77
CA ARG A 318 0.26 -31.95 -6.86
C ARG A 318 -1.02 -32.66 -7.32
N ALA A 319 -2.17 -32.29 -6.76
CA ALA A 319 -3.47 -32.82 -7.16
C ALA A 319 -3.72 -32.60 -8.66
N ARG A 320 -3.47 -31.38 -9.14
CA ARG A 320 -3.61 -31.04 -10.57
C ARG A 320 -2.63 -31.82 -11.45
N HIS A 321 -1.36 -31.90 -11.08
CA HIS A 321 -0.37 -32.71 -11.80
C HIS A 321 -0.78 -34.19 -11.85
N SER A 322 -1.34 -34.75 -10.76
CA SER A 322 -1.85 -36.13 -10.78
C SER A 322 -3.06 -36.29 -11.71
N SER A 323 -3.99 -35.33 -11.74
CA SER A 323 -5.12 -35.35 -12.67
C SER A 323 -4.66 -35.30 -14.13
N VAL A 324 -3.71 -34.42 -14.47
CA VAL A 324 -3.15 -34.33 -15.82
C VAL A 324 -2.44 -35.63 -16.21
N ARG A 325 -1.68 -36.25 -15.30
CA ARG A 325 -1.06 -37.56 -15.54
C ARG A 325 -2.09 -38.66 -15.77
N GLN A 326 -3.17 -38.70 -15.00
CA GLN A 326 -4.25 -39.67 -15.18
C GLN A 326 -4.95 -39.49 -16.53
N LEU A 327 -5.22 -38.23 -16.92
CA LEU A 327 -5.81 -37.88 -18.20
C LEU A 327 -4.88 -38.26 -19.37
N SER A 328 -3.59 -37.94 -19.28
CA SER A 328 -2.58 -38.37 -20.25
C SER A 328 -2.50 -39.90 -20.38
N ARG A 329 -2.57 -40.64 -19.26
CA ARG A 329 -2.63 -42.12 -19.30
C ARG A 329 -3.89 -42.63 -19.99
N ARG A 330 -5.05 -41.99 -19.76
CA ARG A 330 -6.32 -42.32 -20.45
C ARG A 330 -6.25 -42.05 -21.94
N PHE A 331 -5.65 -40.93 -22.34
CA PHE A 331 -5.41 -40.63 -23.75
C PHE A 331 -4.40 -41.59 -24.38
N ALA A 332 -3.35 -41.98 -23.67
CA ALA A 332 -2.41 -42.98 -24.15
C ALA A 332 -3.01 -44.40 -24.22
N SER A 333 -3.96 -44.75 -23.35
CA SER A 333 -4.72 -46.01 -23.50
C SER A 333 -5.69 -45.93 -24.68
N PHE A 334 -6.38 -44.80 -24.86
CA PHE A 334 -7.26 -44.58 -25.99
C PHE A 334 -6.49 -44.60 -27.31
N GLY A 335 -5.36 -43.90 -27.40
CA GLY A 335 -4.46 -43.91 -28.55
C GLY A 335 -3.88 -45.30 -28.86
N ARG A 336 -3.70 -46.17 -27.84
CA ARG A 336 -3.37 -47.59 -28.06
C ARG A 336 -4.56 -48.41 -28.56
N SER A 337 -5.77 -48.12 -28.10
CA SER A 337 -7.00 -48.69 -28.68
C SER A 337 -7.25 -48.24 -30.12
N PHE A 338 -6.77 -47.04 -30.47
CA PHE A 338 -6.67 -46.53 -31.84
C PHE A 338 -5.33 -46.89 -32.50
N GLY A 339 -4.48 -47.69 -31.85
CA GLY A 339 -3.24 -48.22 -32.43
C GLY A 339 -3.52 -49.28 -33.51
N ASP A 340 -4.78 -49.69 -33.67
CA ASP A 340 -5.31 -50.41 -34.83
C ASP A 340 -5.73 -49.47 -35.98
N LEU A 341 -5.68 -48.14 -35.80
CA LEU A 341 -5.89 -47.18 -36.89
C LEU A 341 -4.92 -47.35 -38.06
N PRO A 342 -3.64 -47.77 -37.92
CA PRO A 342 -2.82 -48.09 -39.07
C PRO A 342 -3.42 -49.23 -39.89
N ALA A 343 -4.11 -50.18 -39.27
CA ALA A 343 -4.84 -51.23 -39.97
C ALA A 343 -6.14 -50.69 -40.60
N VAL A 344 -6.83 -49.74 -39.95
CA VAL A 344 -8.01 -49.06 -40.52
C VAL A 344 -7.64 -48.10 -41.64
N ALA A 345 -6.51 -47.41 -41.53
CA ALA A 345 -5.93 -46.51 -42.53
C ALA A 345 -5.36 -47.32 -43.70
N ALA A 346 -4.66 -48.42 -43.45
CA ALA A 346 -4.24 -49.37 -44.49
C ALA A 346 -5.45 -50.06 -45.16
N ALA A 347 -6.50 -50.37 -44.41
CA ALA A 347 -7.76 -50.87 -44.97
C ALA A 347 -8.45 -49.80 -45.82
N ALA A 348 -8.47 -48.54 -45.39
CA ALA A 348 -9.02 -47.41 -46.13
C ALA A 348 -8.18 -47.07 -47.38
N GLU A 349 -6.85 -47.11 -47.31
CA GLU A 349 -5.95 -46.99 -48.45
C GLU A 349 -6.13 -48.17 -49.43
N SER A 350 -6.31 -49.40 -48.93
CA SER A 350 -6.60 -50.56 -49.77
C SER A 350 -7.99 -50.46 -50.44
N ALA A 351 -8.98 -49.92 -49.74
CA ALA A 351 -10.31 -49.68 -50.28
C ALA A 351 -10.32 -48.52 -51.28
N ALA A 352 -9.54 -47.47 -51.05
CA ALA A 352 -9.36 -46.36 -51.98
C ALA A 352 -8.58 -46.80 -53.24
N ALA A 353 -7.55 -47.64 -53.08
CA ALA A 353 -6.82 -48.25 -54.19
C ALA A 353 -7.71 -49.19 -55.01
N ALA A 354 -8.57 -49.99 -54.35
CA ALA A 354 -9.56 -50.84 -55.02
C ALA A 354 -10.63 -50.01 -55.76
N ALA A 355 -11.09 -48.89 -55.18
CA ALA A 355 -12.02 -47.97 -55.82
C ALA A 355 -11.41 -47.23 -57.02
N ALA A 356 -10.12 -46.86 -56.94
CA ALA A 356 -9.38 -46.27 -58.06
C ALA A 356 -9.18 -47.29 -59.21
N ALA A 357 -8.91 -48.56 -58.87
CA ALA A 357 -8.80 -49.65 -59.85
C ALA A 357 -10.15 -49.98 -60.53
N ALA A 358 -11.27 -49.69 -59.88
CA ALA A 358 -12.62 -49.87 -60.43
C ALA A 358 -13.03 -48.80 -61.47
N GLY A 359 -12.14 -47.89 -61.86
CA GLY A 359 -12.34 -46.98 -62.99
C GLY A 359 -13.01 -45.64 -62.68
N GLY A 360 -13.03 -45.22 -61.40
CA GLY A 360 -13.46 -43.88 -61.03
C GLY A 360 -12.44 -42.82 -61.47
N GLY A 361 -12.81 -41.95 -62.42
CA GLY A 361 -11.94 -40.90 -62.98
C GLY A 361 -11.45 -39.84 -61.97
N ALA A 362 -10.76 -38.82 -62.48
CA ALA A 362 -10.00 -37.80 -61.73
C ALA A 362 -10.72 -37.13 -60.53
N GLU A 363 -12.06 -37.10 -60.49
CA GLU A 363 -12.83 -36.62 -59.33
C GLU A 363 -12.65 -37.49 -58.07
N GLY A 364 -12.48 -38.81 -58.21
CA GLY A 364 -12.27 -39.72 -57.08
C GLY A 364 -10.93 -39.49 -56.39
N ALA A 365 -9.88 -39.20 -57.16
CA ALA A 365 -8.55 -38.88 -56.64
C ALA A 365 -8.53 -37.53 -55.87
N ALA A 366 -9.28 -36.53 -56.34
CA ALA A 366 -9.38 -35.23 -55.67
C ALA A 366 -10.23 -35.26 -54.38
N ALA A 367 -11.18 -36.20 -54.26
CA ALA A 367 -11.93 -36.45 -53.02
C ALA A 367 -11.07 -37.19 -51.98
N ALA A 368 -10.26 -38.16 -52.41
CA ALA A 368 -9.33 -38.88 -51.54
C ALA A 368 -8.20 -37.98 -51.01
N ALA A 369 -7.65 -37.09 -51.84
CA ALA A 369 -6.64 -36.11 -51.40
C ALA A 369 -7.19 -35.12 -50.35
N ARG A 370 -8.43 -34.65 -50.52
CA ARG A 370 -9.11 -33.80 -49.52
C ARG A 370 -9.42 -34.53 -48.21
N ALA A 371 -9.71 -35.83 -48.28
CA ALA A 371 -9.86 -36.67 -47.08
C ALA A 371 -8.53 -36.86 -46.34
N ALA A 372 -7.40 -36.98 -47.06
CA ALA A 372 -6.07 -37.10 -46.46
C ALA A 372 -5.57 -35.80 -45.82
N GLU A 373 -5.82 -34.62 -46.43
CA GLU A 373 -5.52 -33.31 -45.80
C GLU A 373 -6.33 -33.07 -44.51
N GLY A 374 -7.54 -33.61 -44.42
CA GLY A 374 -8.36 -33.57 -43.20
C GLY A 374 -7.79 -34.40 -42.04
N VAL A 375 -6.94 -35.39 -42.31
CA VAL A 375 -6.33 -36.26 -41.30
C VAL A 375 -5.06 -35.63 -40.71
N ASP A 376 -4.26 -34.95 -41.52
CA ASP A 376 -3.02 -34.29 -41.06
C ASP A 376 -3.30 -32.97 -40.29
N GLY A 377 -4.42 -32.31 -40.60
CA GLY A 377 -4.91 -31.14 -39.84
C GLY A 377 -5.49 -31.48 -38.45
N GLY A 378 -5.83 -32.74 -38.18
CA GLY A 378 -6.55 -33.15 -36.96
C GLY A 378 -5.70 -33.31 -35.70
N LEU A 379 -4.37 -33.24 -35.79
CA LEU A 379 -3.47 -33.60 -34.67
C LEU A 379 -2.42 -32.54 -34.31
N ARG A 380 -2.46 -31.36 -34.93
CA ARG A 380 -1.82 -30.16 -34.36
C ARG A 380 -2.80 -29.49 -33.40
N LEU A 381 -2.93 -30.06 -32.21
CA LEU A 381 -3.35 -29.28 -31.04
C LEU A 381 -2.27 -28.21 -30.85
N GLU A 382 -2.49 -27.01 -31.39
CA GLU A 382 -1.63 -25.90 -31.04
C GLU A 382 -1.76 -25.68 -29.53
N VAL A 383 -0.64 -25.50 -28.85
CA VAL A 383 -0.63 -25.20 -27.40
C VAL A 383 -1.45 -23.92 -27.11
N SER A 384 -1.60 -23.05 -28.12
CA SER A 384 -2.49 -21.89 -28.19
C SER A 384 -3.97 -22.25 -27.94
N ASP A 385 -4.39 -23.43 -28.40
CA ASP A 385 -5.80 -23.87 -28.38
C ASP A 385 -6.16 -24.61 -27.10
N LEU A 386 -5.22 -24.81 -26.17
CA LEU A 386 -5.52 -25.40 -24.88
C LEU A 386 -6.21 -24.35 -23.99
N PRO A 387 -7.55 -24.43 -23.79
CA PRO A 387 -8.24 -23.50 -22.92
C PRO A 387 -7.60 -23.54 -21.53
N GLY A 388 -7.17 -22.37 -21.05
CA GLY A 388 -6.66 -22.19 -19.69
C GLY A 388 -5.15 -22.02 -19.52
N VAL A 389 -4.32 -22.11 -20.58
CA VAL A 389 -2.89 -21.76 -20.48
C VAL A 389 -2.73 -20.28 -20.09
N GLN A 390 -3.48 -19.40 -20.75
CA GLN A 390 -3.45 -17.96 -20.49
C GLN A 390 -3.93 -17.61 -19.07
N ASP A 391 -5.05 -18.17 -18.63
CA ASP A 391 -5.55 -18.01 -17.25
C ASP A 391 -4.52 -18.47 -16.21
N SER A 392 -3.80 -19.55 -16.49
CA SER A 392 -2.75 -20.06 -15.60
C SER A 392 -1.59 -19.08 -15.52
N VAL A 393 -1.11 -18.57 -16.66
CA VAL A 393 -0.06 -17.55 -16.71
C VAL A 393 -0.50 -16.30 -15.94
N GLN A 394 -1.73 -15.82 -16.17
CA GLN A 394 -2.28 -14.66 -15.46
C GLN A 394 -2.39 -14.91 -13.95
N TYR A 395 -2.86 -16.09 -13.54
CA TYR A 395 -2.91 -16.48 -12.13
C TYR A 395 -1.53 -16.48 -11.48
N PHE A 396 -0.51 -17.06 -12.13
CA PHE A 396 0.85 -17.09 -11.57
C PHE A 396 1.51 -15.71 -11.56
N ALA A 397 1.26 -14.87 -12.57
CA ALA A 397 1.72 -13.48 -12.59
C ALA A 397 1.10 -12.70 -11.43
N TRP A 398 -0.21 -12.85 -11.22
CA TRP A 398 -0.91 -12.26 -10.09
C TRP A 398 -0.38 -12.78 -8.75
N GLN A 399 -0.18 -14.09 -8.60
CA GLN A 399 0.34 -14.71 -7.38
C GLN A 399 1.74 -14.18 -7.04
N PHE A 400 2.60 -14.05 -8.06
CA PHE A 400 3.94 -13.47 -7.90
C PHE A 400 3.86 -12.03 -7.42
N ALA A 401 3.01 -11.20 -8.04
CA ALA A 401 2.82 -9.81 -7.64
C ALA A 401 2.24 -9.69 -6.22
N ALA A 402 1.23 -10.49 -5.87
CA ALA A 402 0.67 -10.55 -4.52
C ALA A 402 1.73 -10.95 -3.48
N SER A 403 2.54 -11.98 -3.78
CA SER A 403 3.66 -12.41 -2.92
C SER A 403 4.68 -11.29 -2.71
N ARG A 404 4.95 -10.48 -3.74
CA ARG A 404 5.80 -9.30 -3.63
C ARG A 404 5.18 -8.27 -2.69
N CYS A 405 3.89 -7.94 -2.83
CA CYS A 405 3.19 -7.05 -1.89
C CYS A 405 3.31 -7.54 -0.44
N LEU A 406 3.14 -8.85 -0.20
CA LEU A 406 3.32 -9.47 1.13
C LEU A 406 4.74 -9.30 1.67
N ASN A 407 5.76 -9.48 0.83
CA ASN A 407 7.15 -9.29 1.24
C ASN A 407 7.44 -7.84 1.61
N GLU A 408 7.02 -6.89 0.78
CA GLU A 408 7.29 -5.47 0.99
C GLU A 408 6.57 -4.94 2.23
N ILE A 409 5.30 -5.32 2.47
CA ILE A 409 4.58 -4.89 3.67
C ILE A 409 5.20 -5.48 4.95
N THR A 410 5.65 -6.75 4.90
CA THR A 410 6.38 -7.38 6.01
C THR A 410 7.72 -6.70 6.25
N ALA A 411 8.43 -6.31 5.18
CA ALA A 411 9.71 -5.59 5.28
C ALA A 411 9.53 -4.22 5.94
N VAL A 412 8.50 -3.47 5.56
CA VAL A 412 8.14 -2.18 6.20
C VAL A 412 7.82 -2.40 7.68
N ALA A 413 6.99 -3.40 8.01
CA ALA A 413 6.65 -3.71 9.41
C ALA A 413 7.87 -4.06 10.26
N ARG A 414 8.79 -4.90 9.75
CA ARG A 414 10.06 -5.23 10.43
C ARG A 414 10.95 -4.00 10.61
N LEU A 415 10.96 -3.08 9.65
CA LEU A 415 11.72 -1.84 9.75
C LEU A 415 11.17 -0.93 10.86
N VAL A 416 9.84 -0.82 10.98
CA VAL A 416 9.18 -0.11 12.08
C VAL A 416 9.55 -0.73 13.43
N LEU A 417 9.48 -2.06 13.54
CA LEU A 417 9.85 -2.79 14.76
C LEU A 417 11.32 -2.54 15.14
N TRP A 418 12.24 -2.70 14.20
CA TRP A 418 13.67 -2.46 14.42
C TRP A 418 13.96 -1.02 14.85
N ALA A 419 13.33 -0.04 14.21
CA ALA A 419 13.48 1.37 14.56
C ALA A 419 13.02 1.64 16.00
N SER A 420 11.89 1.04 16.40
CA SER A 420 11.35 1.12 17.75
C SER A 420 12.28 0.49 18.79
N GLU A 421 12.81 -0.71 18.54
CA GLU A 421 13.76 -1.38 19.45
C GLU A 421 15.05 -0.60 19.61
N LYS A 422 15.60 -0.09 18.50
CA LYS A 422 16.81 0.73 18.51
C LYS A 422 16.62 1.98 19.36
N ARG A 423 15.43 2.60 19.29
CA ARG A 423 15.06 3.72 20.16
C ARG A 423 15.01 3.30 21.62
N ARG A 424 14.37 2.17 21.94
CA ARG A 424 14.31 1.64 23.30
C ARG A 424 15.70 1.45 23.90
N ARG A 425 16.62 0.82 23.14
CA ARG A 425 18.01 0.61 23.57
C ARG A 425 18.74 1.93 23.85
N ARG A 426 18.53 2.94 23.01
CA ARG A 426 19.11 4.29 23.21
C ARG A 426 18.52 5.00 24.44
N ALA A 427 17.21 4.88 24.66
CA ALA A 427 16.54 5.46 25.82
C ALA A 427 17.03 4.81 27.12
N ALA A 428 17.11 3.47 27.16
CA ALA A 428 17.67 2.73 28.28
C ALA A 428 19.13 3.12 28.56
N ALA A 429 19.96 3.23 27.52
CA ALA A 429 21.35 3.69 27.65
C ALA A 429 21.46 5.14 28.15
N ALA A 430 20.56 6.03 27.72
CA ALA A 430 20.51 7.41 28.20
C ALA A 430 20.07 7.50 29.66
N ALA A 431 19.04 6.74 30.07
CA ALA A 431 18.59 6.64 31.46
C ALA A 431 19.70 6.08 32.36
N ALA A 432 20.41 5.03 31.91
CA ALA A 432 21.55 4.48 32.63
C ALA A 432 22.70 5.49 32.79
N ARG A 433 22.96 6.33 31.77
CA ARG A 433 23.93 7.45 31.87
C ARG A 433 23.45 8.54 32.83
N GLY A 434 22.17 8.92 32.78
CA GLY A 434 21.57 9.88 33.71
C GLY A 434 21.68 9.42 35.16
N GLY A 435 21.37 8.15 35.44
CA GLY A 435 21.53 7.56 36.76
C GLY A 435 23.00 7.48 37.23
N ARG A 436 23.96 7.35 36.30
CA ARG A 436 25.39 7.49 36.64
C ARG A 436 25.76 8.93 36.98
N LEU A 437 25.29 9.90 36.20
CA LEU A 437 25.54 11.33 36.46
C LEU A 437 24.90 11.80 37.76
N ALA A 438 23.67 11.36 38.07
CA ALA A 438 23.00 11.65 39.32
C ALA A 438 23.76 11.07 40.53
N ARG A 439 24.26 9.83 40.42
CA ARG A 439 25.12 9.22 41.46
C ARG A 439 26.43 9.98 41.64
N TRP A 440 27.08 10.38 40.54
CA TRP A 440 28.29 11.22 40.58
C TRP A 440 28.03 12.57 41.25
N ALA A 441 26.93 13.24 40.92
CA ALA A 441 26.56 14.51 41.55
C ALA A 441 26.23 14.34 43.04
N GLY A 442 25.60 13.24 43.43
CA GLY A 442 25.37 12.88 44.83
C GLY A 442 26.68 12.70 45.61
N GLY A 443 27.61 11.90 45.07
CA GLY A 443 28.93 11.69 45.69
C GLY A 443 29.75 12.97 45.78
N ALA A 444 29.71 13.84 44.76
CA ALA A 444 30.37 15.14 44.79
C ALA A 444 29.80 16.07 45.87
N ARG A 445 28.48 16.07 46.08
CA ARG A 445 27.84 16.84 47.17
C ARG A 445 28.23 16.30 48.54
N GLU A 446 28.29 14.98 48.70
CA GLU A 446 28.68 14.36 49.97
C GLU A 446 30.15 14.67 50.32
N LEU A 447 31.06 14.57 49.34
CA LEU A 447 32.46 14.97 49.49
C LEU A 447 32.60 16.45 49.86
N ALA A 448 31.90 17.35 49.16
CA ALA A 448 31.90 18.77 49.49
C ALA A 448 31.39 19.03 50.92
N GLY A 449 30.36 18.31 51.36
CA GLY A 449 29.85 18.38 52.73
C GLY A 449 30.87 17.93 53.79
N ARG A 450 31.61 16.84 53.53
CA ARG A 450 32.65 16.36 54.47
C ARG A 450 33.83 17.34 54.57
N VAL A 451 34.25 17.93 53.45
CA VAL A 451 35.33 18.94 53.44
C VAL A 451 34.91 20.19 54.22
N LEU A 452 33.68 20.67 54.01
CA LEU A 452 33.15 21.82 54.74
C LEU A 452 32.97 21.56 56.24
N ALA A 453 32.73 20.32 56.66
CA ALA A 453 32.61 19.97 58.09
C ALA A 453 33.96 19.79 58.81
N SER A 454 35.05 19.64 58.05
CA SER A 454 36.42 19.51 58.61
C SER A 454 37.18 20.85 58.70
N LEU A 455 36.62 21.89 58.09
CA LEU A 455 37.07 23.28 58.22
C LEU A 455 36.27 23.95 59.34
#